data_AF-A0A453RF66-F1
#
_entry.id   AF-A0A453RF66-F1
#
_cell.length_a   1.000
_cell.length_b   1.000
_cell.length_c   1.000
_cell.angle_alpha   90.00
_cell.angle_beta   90.00
_cell.angle_gamma   90.00
#
_symmetry.space_group_name_H-M   'P 1'
#
loop_
_entity.id
_entity.type
_entity.pdbx_description
1 polymer ?
#
loop_
_entity_poly.entity_id
_entity_poly.type
_entity_poly.pdbx_seq_one_letter_code
_entity_poly.pdbx_strand_id
1 'polypeptide(L)' 'VRQGVDVRGYFAWSLFDNFEWVDGYSVRFGLNYINYKDGLKRYPKRSSQWFQKFLHH' A
#
# COMPACT_ATOMS: atom_id res chain seq x y z
N VAL A 1 -12.76 -17.69 2.14
CA VAL A 1 -13.43 -18.03 3.43
C VAL A 1 -14.73 -18.80 3.24
N ARG A 2 -15.69 -18.33 2.43
CA ARG A 2 -17.03 -18.99 2.27
C ARG A 2 -17.02 -20.41 1.69
N GLN A 3 -15.89 -20.89 1.17
CA GLN A 3 -15.70 -22.24 0.66
C GLN A 3 -14.77 -23.09 1.56
N GLY A 4 -14.74 -22.81 2.86
CA GLY A 4 -14.08 -23.68 3.85
C GLY A 4 -12.56 -23.55 3.97
N VAL A 5 -11.90 -22.71 3.16
CA VAL A 5 -10.46 -22.45 3.30
C VAL A 5 -10.18 -21.64 4.57
N ASP A 6 -9.27 -22.14 5.42
CA ASP A 6 -8.77 -21.49 6.64
C ASP A 6 -7.83 -20.31 6.29
N VAL A 7 -8.40 -19.11 6.19
CA VAL A 7 -7.66 -17.87 5.92
C VAL A 7 -7.48 -17.09 7.22
N ARG A 8 -6.23 -16.89 7.63
CA ARG A 8 -5.91 -16.25 8.92
C ARG A 8 -5.38 -14.82 8.82
N GLY A 9 -5.15 -14.32 7.61
CA GLY A 9 -4.60 -12.99 7.42
C GLY A 9 -4.63 -12.51 5.98
N TYR A 10 -4.42 -11.21 5.82
CA TYR A 10 -4.32 -10.52 4.55
C TYR A 10 -3.26 -9.43 4.65
N PHE A 11 -2.40 -9.34 3.64
CA PHE A 11 -1.36 -8.31 3.55
C PHE A 11 -1.48 -7.58 2.22
N ALA A 12 -1.68 -6.27 2.30
CA ALA A 12 -1.73 -5.43 1.11
C ALA A 12 -0.31 -5.14 0.60
N TRP A 13 -0.10 -5.31 -0.70
CA TRP A 13 1.08 -4.80 -1.39
C TRP A 13 0.77 -3.40 -1.95
N SER A 14 1.47 -2.34 -1.57
CA SER A 14 2.55 -2.24 -0.58
C SER A 14 2.27 -1.10 0.41
N LEU A 15 3.05 -1.03 1.50
CA LEU A 15 2.90 0.06 2.46
C LEU A 15 3.29 1.42 1.85
N PHE A 16 4.36 1.44 1.04
CA PHE A 16 4.89 2.64 0.39
C PHE A 16 5.15 2.42 -1.10
N ASP A 17 5.08 3.49 -1.88
CA ASP A 17 5.58 3.49 -3.25
C ASP A 17 7.07 3.11 -3.26
N ASN A 18 7.45 2.19 -4.14
CA ASN A 18 8.80 1.64 -4.20
C ASN A 18 9.24 1.40 -5.65
N PHE A 19 10.43 0.84 -5.83
CA PHE A 19 10.95 0.45 -7.13
C PHE A 19 10.32 -0.87 -7.57
N GLU A 20 9.60 -0.84 -8.70
CA GLU A 20 8.90 -2.01 -9.23
C GLU A 20 9.69 -2.63 -10.39
N TRP A 21 10.62 -3.53 -10.07
CA TRP A 21 11.34 -4.40 -11.01
C TRP A 21 11.64 -3.76 -12.39
N VAL A 22 10.98 -4.24 -13.44
CA VAL A 22 11.17 -3.80 -14.83
C VAL A 22 10.61 -2.41 -15.11
N ASP A 23 9.63 -1.97 -14.32
CA ASP A 23 8.92 -0.69 -14.48
C ASP A 23 9.58 0.45 -13.69
N GLY A 24 10.54 0.14 -12.83
CA GLY A 24 11.25 1.10 -12.00
C GLY A 24 10.31 1.96 -11.14
N TYR A 25 10.37 3.28 -11.28
CA TYR A 25 9.52 4.22 -10.51
C TYR A 25 8.33 4.78 -11.30
N SER A 26 8.00 4.17 -12.44
CA SER A 26 6.89 4.62 -13.29
C SER A 26 5.51 4.27 -12.72
N VAL A 27 5.42 3.16 -11.97
CA VAL A 27 4.21 2.68 -11.30
C VAL A 27 4.29 2.82 -9.77
N ARG A 28 3.13 2.88 -9.10
CA ARG A 28 3.03 3.25 -7.67
C ARG A 28 1.97 2.44 -6.92
N PHE A 29 2.39 1.36 -6.29
CA PHE A 29 1.52 0.44 -5.53
C PHE A 29 1.27 0.82 -4.06
N GLY A 30 2.01 1.79 -3.53
CA GLY A 30 1.95 2.10 -2.10
C GLY A 30 0.60 2.62 -1.65
N LEU A 31 0.16 2.22 -0.46
CA LEU A 31 -0.88 2.94 0.29
C LEU A 31 -0.43 4.37 0.63
N ASN A 32 0.88 4.57 0.80
CA ASN A 32 1.49 5.86 1.05
C ASN A 32 2.37 6.28 -0.14
N TYR A 33 2.16 7.51 -0.61
CA TYR A 33 2.96 8.12 -1.67
C TYR A 33 4.34 8.49 -1.16
N ILE A 34 5.38 8.26 -1.98
CA ILE A 34 6.74 8.76 -1.74
C ILE A 34 7.12 9.80 -2.79
N ASN A 35 7.53 10.98 -2.32
CA ASN A 35 8.14 11.99 -3.17
C ASN A 35 9.64 11.71 -3.35
N TYR A 36 10.00 11.09 -4.47
CA TYR A 36 11.40 10.75 -4.78
C TYR A 36 12.32 11.96 -4.96
N LYS A 37 11.76 13.14 -5.25
CA LYS A 37 12.53 14.37 -5.52
C LYS A 37 12.72 15.26 -4.29
N ASP A 38 12.02 14.96 -3.19
CA ASP A 38 12.02 15.78 -1.97
C ASP A 38 12.33 14.90 -0.76
N GLY A 39 13.56 14.40 -0.69
CA GLY A 39 14.06 13.65 0.46
C GLY A 39 13.24 12.42 0.85
N LEU A 40 12.55 11.80 -0.11
CA LEU A 40 11.66 10.64 0.13
C LEU A 40 10.52 10.93 1.11
N LYS A 41 9.97 12.14 1.17
CA LYS A 41 8.82 12.45 2.04
C LYS A 41 7.62 11.53 1.75
N ARG A 42 6.93 11.12 2.81
CA ARG A 42 5.79 10.19 2.78
C ARG A 42 4.48 10.94 2.96
N TYR A 43 3.49 10.65 2.12
CA TYR A 43 2.17 11.25 2.18
C TYR A 43 1.10 10.17 2.14
N PRO A 44 0.19 10.10 3.13
CA PRO A 44 -0.90 9.12 3.12
C PRO A 44 -1.83 9.36 1.92
N LYS A 45 -2.03 8.36 1.07
CA LYS A 45 -3.05 8.43 0.01
C LYS A 45 -4.44 8.21 0.61
N ARG A 46 -5.48 8.44 -0.20
CA ARG A 46 -6.87 8.13 0.17
C ARG A 46 -7.05 6.66 0.55
N SER A 47 -6.32 5.74 -0.09
CA SER A 47 -6.34 4.30 0.24
C SER A 47 -5.78 4.02 1.63
N SER A 48 -4.69 4.69 2.05
CA SER A 48 -4.15 4.60 3.41
C SER A 48 -5.17 5.06 4.46
N GLN A 49 -5.82 6.21 4.22
CA GLN A 49 -6.86 6.74 5.11
C GLN A 49 -8.08 5.82 5.19
N TRP A 50 -8.49 5.24 4.06
CA TRP A 50 -9.58 4.28 4.03
C TRP A 50 -9.20 2.99 4.79
N PHE A 51 -8.00 2.46 4.56
CA PHE A 51 -7.54 1.22 5.20
C PHE A 51 -7.37 1.39 6.71
N GLN A 52 -6.91 2.57 7.15
CA GLN A 52 -6.88 2.95 8.55
C GLN A 52 -8.29 2.88 9.15
N LYS A 53 -9.29 3.53 8.54
CA LYS A 53 -10.68 3.48 9.01
C LYS A 53 -11.20 2.03 9.04
N PHE A 54 -10.97 1.28 7.97
CA PHE A 54 -11.39 -0.12 7.88
C PHE A 54 -10.86 -0.99 9.02
N LEU A 55 -9.65 -0.74 9.53
CA LEU A 55 -9.04 -1.50 10.63
C LEU A 55 -9.39 -0.99 12.04
N HIS A 56 -9.84 0.27 12.17
CA HIS A 56 -10.15 0.91 13.45
C HIS A 56 -11.66 1.02 13.75
N HIS A 57 -12.48 0.35 12.94
CA HIS A 57 -13.92 0.15 13.16
C HIS A 57 -14.19 -1.33 13.46
#